data_AF-A0A1W9SU00-F1
#
_entry.id   AF-A0A1W9SU00-F1
#
_cell.length_a   1.000
_cell.length_b   1.000
_cell.length_c   1.000
_cell.angle_alpha   90.00
_cell.angle_beta   90.00
_cell.angle_gamma   90.00
#
_symmetry.space_group_name_H-M   'P 1'
#
loop_
_entity.id
_entity.type
_entity.pdbx_description
1 polymer ?
#
loop_
_entity_poly.entity_id
_entity_poly.type
_entity_poly.pdbx_seq_one_letter_code
_entity_poly.pdbx_strand_id
1 'polypeptide(L)'
;MFYFIKKIFYFCKIFKKRIMKYTIFIYITFFSFFNAIYSQNELSFENTLKNIWAKTYDINSEGTGLGNATLGYSSGVNNTEGVYNVFIGSYSGYNNTFGSVNVYLGSYSGYGNLEGKKNVFIGYKSGYYEKGSNKLYISNSATKRPLIYGDFVKTLLKVNGTLVVEDLLKLKPKKEAPEYPSEGTIYMDKKTKELKVYNGKTWKTIMFKE
;
A
#
# COMPACT_ATOMS: atom_id res chain seq x y z
N MET A 1 -85.17 18.76 4.81
CA MET A 1 -84.07 19.51 5.46
C MET A 1 -83.05 18.60 6.17
N PHE A 2 -83.47 17.72 7.10
CA PHE A 2 -82.57 16.81 7.85
C PHE A 2 -81.74 15.82 7.01
N TYR A 3 -82.28 15.29 5.90
CA TYR A 3 -81.58 14.36 5.02
C TYR A 3 -80.39 15.00 4.29
N PHE A 4 -80.53 16.26 3.90
CA PHE A 4 -79.51 17.01 3.17
C PHE A 4 -78.31 17.35 4.07
N ILE A 5 -78.57 17.72 5.33
CA ILE A 5 -77.54 17.97 6.35
C ILE A 5 -76.73 16.70 6.64
N LYS A 6 -77.37 15.52 6.76
CA LYS A 6 -76.67 14.24 6.95
C LYS A 6 -75.74 13.89 5.78
N LYS A 7 -76.14 14.17 4.53
CA LYS A 7 -75.32 13.94 3.33
C LYS A 7 -74.09 14.84 3.29
N ILE A 8 -74.22 16.11 3.69
CA ILE A 8 -73.11 17.06 3.79
C ILE A 8 -72.11 16.61 4.88
N PHE A 9 -72.58 16.22 6.06
CA PHE A 9 -71.71 15.71 7.12
C PHE A 9 -70.95 14.44 6.70
N TYR A 10 -71.61 13.53 5.99
CA TYR A 10 -70.98 12.32 5.47
C TYR A 10 -69.91 12.64 4.40
N PHE A 11 -70.23 13.57 3.50
CA PHE A 11 -69.29 14.05 2.48
C PHE A 11 -68.06 14.73 3.11
N CYS A 12 -68.26 15.62 4.10
CA CYS A 12 -67.19 16.24 4.86
C CYS A 12 -66.31 15.21 5.60
N LYS A 13 -66.91 14.14 6.15
CA LYS A 13 -66.17 13.05 6.82
C LYS A 13 -65.30 12.25 5.86
N ILE A 14 -65.81 11.95 4.66
CA ILE A 14 -65.03 11.29 3.58
C ILE A 14 -63.91 12.21 3.08
N PHE A 15 -64.20 13.48 2.86
CA PHE A 15 -63.24 14.46 2.38
C PHE A 15 -62.09 14.65 3.38
N LYS A 16 -62.39 14.79 4.67
CA LYS A 16 -61.39 14.85 5.75
C LYS A 16 -60.54 13.57 5.83
N LYS A 17 -61.14 12.39 5.66
CA LYS A 17 -60.42 11.10 5.63
C LYS A 17 -59.51 10.96 4.40
N ARG A 18 -59.93 11.49 3.24
CA ARG A 18 -59.10 11.53 2.03
C ARG A 18 -57.92 12.49 2.18
N ILE A 19 -58.14 13.71 2.68
CA ILE A 19 -57.07 14.67 2.96
C ILE A 19 -56.04 14.07 3.92
N MET A 20 -56.48 13.48 5.02
CA MET A 20 -55.59 12.87 6.01
C MET A 20 -54.74 11.73 5.42
N LYS A 21 -55.30 10.93 4.50
CA LYS A 21 -54.52 9.91 3.77
C LYS A 21 -53.45 10.51 2.87
N TYR A 22 -53.75 11.59 2.15
CA TYR A 22 -52.75 12.27 1.31
C TYR A 22 -51.65 12.92 2.14
N THR A 23 -52.00 13.53 3.28
CA THR A 23 -51.00 14.11 4.20
C THR A 23 -50.07 13.04 4.76
N ILE A 24 -50.61 11.89 5.17
CA ILE A 24 -49.81 10.75 5.66
C ILE A 24 -48.93 10.18 4.53
N PHE A 25 -49.48 10.03 3.32
CA PHE A 25 -48.72 9.53 2.18
C PHE A 25 -47.56 10.46 1.80
N ILE A 26 -47.80 11.78 1.74
CA ILE A 26 -46.76 12.79 1.50
C ILE A 26 -45.69 12.71 2.59
N TYR A 27 -46.09 12.63 3.86
CA TYR A 27 -45.15 12.54 4.99
C TYR A 27 -44.29 11.28 4.92
N ILE A 28 -44.89 10.12 4.61
CA ILE A 28 -44.17 8.86 4.43
C ILE A 28 -43.18 8.98 3.27
N THR A 29 -43.60 9.48 2.10
CA THR A 29 -42.72 9.62 0.94
C THR A 29 -41.57 10.59 1.20
N PHE A 30 -41.82 11.69 1.90
CA PHE A 30 -40.80 12.68 2.24
C PHE A 30 -39.82 12.12 3.29
N PHE A 31 -40.31 11.38 4.28
CA PHE A 31 -39.48 10.68 5.26
C PHE A 31 -38.62 9.59 4.61
N SER A 32 -39.17 8.80 3.69
CA SER A 32 -38.41 7.79 2.92
C SER A 32 -37.33 8.44 2.04
N PHE A 33 -37.64 9.57 1.41
CA PHE A 33 -36.69 10.32 0.58
C PHE A 33 -35.57 10.94 1.43
N PHE A 34 -35.91 11.51 2.60
CA PHE A 34 -34.92 12.04 3.55
C PHE A 34 -34.00 10.94 4.07
N ASN A 35 -34.54 9.77 4.44
CA ASN A 35 -33.74 8.63 4.86
C ASN A 35 -32.84 8.08 3.74
N ALA A 36 -33.31 8.09 2.48
CA ALA A 36 -32.50 7.68 1.34
C ALA A 36 -31.33 8.66 1.10
N ILE A 37 -31.57 9.97 1.20
CA ILE A 37 -30.51 10.99 1.09
C ILE A 37 -29.52 10.85 2.25
N TYR A 38 -30.00 10.69 3.48
CA TYR A 38 -29.16 10.50 4.66
C TYR A 38 -28.29 9.24 4.54
N SER A 39 -28.88 8.13 4.10
CA SER A 39 -28.17 6.86 3.85
C SER A 39 -27.11 6.96 2.75
N GLN A 40 -27.39 7.64 1.64
CA GLN A 40 -26.41 7.85 0.56
C GLN A 40 -25.23 8.72 1.03
N ASN A 41 -25.51 9.73 1.83
CA ASN A 41 -24.48 10.58 2.43
C ASN A 41 -23.58 9.78 3.39
N GLU A 42 -24.16 8.98 4.30
CA GLU A 42 -23.38 8.07 5.16
C GLU A 42 -22.55 7.08 4.36
N LEU A 43 -23.10 6.48 3.30
CA LEU A 43 -22.38 5.54 2.43
C LEU A 43 -21.18 6.20 1.70
N SER A 44 -21.38 7.42 1.21
CA SER A 44 -20.33 8.22 0.56
C SER A 44 -19.25 8.66 1.54
N PHE A 45 -19.63 8.99 2.77
CA PHE A 45 -18.71 9.39 3.84
C PHE A 45 -17.93 8.19 4.37
N GLU A 46 -18.56 7.04 4.57
CA GLU A 46 -17.89 5.77 4.86
C GLU A 46 -16.91 5.37 3.75
N ASN A 47 -17.30 5.47 2.47
CA ASN A 47 -16.40 5.13 1.36
C ASN A 47 -15.20 6.09 1.27
N THR A 48 -15.40 7.37 1.61
CA THR A 48 -14.32 8.37 1.64
C THR A 48 -13.41 8.17 2.87
N LEU A 49 -13.98 7.82 4.03
CA LEU A 49 -13.23 7.44 5.24
C LEU A 49 -12.49 6.10 5.09
N LYS A 50 -13.04 5.14 4.34
CA LYS A 50 -12.37 3.88 3.97
C LYS A 50 -11.21 4.10 2.99
N ASN A 51 -11.31 5.11 2.12
CA ASN A 51 -10.22 5.52 1.23
C ASN A 51 -9.12 6.31 1.98
N ILE A 52 -9.49 7.04 3.05
CA ILE A 52 -8.58 7.75 3.96
C ILE A 52 -8.54 7.01 5.32
N TRP A 53 -8.28 5.71 5.32
CA TRP A 53 -7.98 5.02 6.57
C TRP A 53 -6.55 5.37 6.98
N ALA A 54 -6.38 6.51 7.66
CA ALA A 54 -5.17 6.81 8.40
C ALA A 54 -5.31 6.30 9.82
N LYS A 55 -4.91 5.05 10.06
CA LYS A 55 -4.76 4.56 11.44
C LYS A 55 -3.46 5.11 11.98
N THR A 56 -3.51 6.32 12.53
CA THR A 56 -2.46 6.81 13.42
C THR A 56 -2.80 6.24 14.80
N TYR A 57 -2.08 5.23 15.27
CA TYR A 57 -2.22 4.80 16.65
C TYR A 57 -1.76 5.93 17.57
N ASP A 58 -2.65 6.32 18.48
CA ASP A 58 -2.52 7.43 19.41
C ASP A 58 -1.22 7.33 20.24
N ILE A 59 -0.53 8.46 20.40
CA ILE A 59 0.83 8.60 20.96
C ILE A 59 0.94 8.29 22.47
N ASN A 60 -0.12 7.79 23.11
CA ASN A 60 -0.19 7.56 24.56
C ASN A 60 -0.68 6.15 24.97
N SER A 61 -0.72 5.16 24.07
CA SER A 61 -1.07 3.78 24.45
C SER A 61 0.17 2.95 24.76
N GLU A 62 0.36 2.62 26.03
CA GLU A 62 1.39 1.69 26.49
C GLU A 62 1.12 0.29 25.91
N GLY A 63 1.83 -0.03 24.82
CA GLY A 63 1.94 -1.37 24.26
C GLY A 63 1.02 -1.67 23.07
N THR A 64 1.62 -2.24 22.01
CA THR A 64 1.01 -3.02 20.89
C THR A 64 0.72 -2.35 19.53
N GLY A 65 0.98 -1.05 19.28
CA GLY A 65 0.75 -0.51 17.93
C GLY A 65 1.41 0.82 17.55
N LEU A 66 2.38 1.29 18.33
CA LEU A 66 2.92 2.65 18.24
C LEU A 66 3.58 2.97 16.88
N GLY A 67 3.28 4.16 16.34
CA GLY A 67 4.04 4.79 15.25
C GLY A 67 3.81 4.26 13.83
N ASN A 68 2.71 3.55 13.57
CA ASN A 68 2.35 3.17 12.20
C ASN A 68 1.65 4.33 11.46
N ALA A 69 1.97 4.51 10.18
CA ALA A 69 1.26 5.40 9.26
C ALA A 69 0.65 4.56 8.13
N THR A 70 -0.67 4.52 8.04
CA THR A 70 -1.40 3.74 7.02
C THR A 70 -2.24 4.68 6.16
N LEU A 71 -2.40 4.39 4.88
CA LEU A 71 -3.30 5.13 3.97
C LEU A 71 -3.78 4.19 2.87
N GLY A 72 -5.09 4.12 2.65
CA GLY A 72 -5.72 3.33 1.59
C GLY A 72 -6.55 2.15 2.09
N TYR A 73 -7.47 1.70 1.24
CA TYR A 73 -8.46 0.68 1.58
C TYR A 73 -7.80 -0.63 2.07
N SER A 74 -8.16 -1.09 3.26
CA SER A 74 -7.62 -2.31 3.91
C SER A 74 -6.10 -2.35 4.03
N SER A 75 -5.43 -1.20 4.04
CA SER A 75 -3.98 -1.11 4.28
C SER A 75 -3.64 -1.45 5.73
N GLY A 76 -2.70 -2.37 5.96
CA GLY A 76 -2.26 -2.77 7.30
C GLY A 76 -3.33 -3.37 8.22
N VAL A 77 -4.48 -3.78 7.69
CA VAL A 77 -5.67 -4.14 8.49
C VAL A 77 -5.43 -5.31 9.45
N ASN A 78 -4.57 -6.27 9.07
CA ASN A 78 -4.24 -7.43 9.91
C ASN A 78 -3.01 -7.21 10.80
N ASN A 79 -2.43 -5.99 10.82
CA ASN A 79 -1.27 -5.72 11.67
C ASN A 79 -1.72 -5.57 13.13
N THR A 80 -1.43 -6.57 13.95
CA THR A 80 -1.89 -6.65 15.34
C THR A 80 -0.85 -6.19 16.34
N GLU A 81 0.44 -6.41 16.07
CA GLU A 81 1.53 -6.10 17.02
C GLU A 81 2.70 -5.35 16.37
N GLY A 82 2.73 -5.26 15.03
CA GLY A 82 3.80 -4.59 14.29
C GLY A 82 3.79 -3.09 14.52
N VAL A 83 4.98 -2.51 14.71
CA VAL A 83 5.18 -1.08 15.03
C VAL A 83 6.07 -0.39 14.00
N TYR A 84 5.94 0.93 13.90
CA TYR A 84 6.77 1.79 13.03
C TYR A 84 6.72 1.44 11.53
N ASN A 85 5.58 0.99 11.03
CA ASN A 85 5.37 0.71 9.61
C ASN A 85 4.74 1.90 8.88
N VAL A 86 5.06 2.05 7.59
CA VAL A 86 4.42 2.99 6.67
C VAL A 86 3.79 2.21 5.53
N PHE A 87 2.45 2.15 5.46
CA PHE A 87 1.71 1.41 4.43
C PHE A 87 0.78 2.33 3.64
N ILE A 88 1.14 2.63 2.40
CA ILE A 88 0.37 3.54 1.53
C ILE A 88 -0.08 2.79 0.28
N GLY A 89 -1.39 2.75 0.02
CA GLY A 89 -2.03 2.09 -1.11
C GLY A 89 -3.00 0.98 -0.68
N SER A 90 -4.03 0.72 -1.48
CA SER A 90 -5.04 -0.30 -1.17
C SER A 90 -4.41 -1.68 -0.99
N TYR A 91 -4.74 -2.37 0.11
CA TYR A 91 -4.18 -3.67 0.50
C TYR A 91 -2.66 -3.69 0.70
N SER A 92 -2.02 -2.53 0.89
CA SER A 92 -0.60 -2.48 1.28
C SER A 92 -0.43 -3.12 2.66
N GLY A 93 0.54 -4.04 2.80
CA GLY A 93 0.78 -4.76 4.06
C GLY A 93 -0.40 -5.59 4.57
N TYR A 94 -1.35 -5.99 3.71
CA TYR A 94 -2.62 -6.61 4.13
C TYR A 94 -2.46 -7.83 5.04
N ASN A 95 -1.53 -8.76 4.76
CA ASN A 95 -1.31 -9.95 5.62
C ASN A 95 -0.25 -9.74 6.70
N ASN A 96 0.28 -8.53 6.88
CA ASN A 96 1.28 -8.28 7.91
C ASN A 96 0.63 -8.36 9.28
N THR A 97 1.13 -9.21 10.18
CA THR A 97 0.58 -9.43 11.53
C THR A 97 1.51 -8.93 12.63
N PHE A 98 2.80 -9.27 12.52
CA PHE A 98 3.84 -8.98 13.53
C PHE A 98 5.04 -8.19 12.96
N GLY A 99 5.00 -7.85 11.68
CA GLY A 99 6.11 -7.18 10.99
C GLY A 99 6.25 -5.72 11.46
N SER A 100 7.48 -5.30 11.74
CA SER A 100 7.76 -3.94 12.21
C SER A 100 8.80 -3.26 11.31
N VAL A 101 8.75 -1.93 11.29
CA VAL A 101 9.74 -1.08 10.59
C VAL A 101 9.74 -1.31 9.07
N ASN A 102 8.57 -1.55 8.47
CA ASN A 102 8.43 -1.73 7.02
C ASN A 102 7.91 -0.45 6.34
N VAL A 103 8.33 -0.19 5.11
CA VAL A 103 7.81 0.89 4.26
C VAL A 103 7.27 0.28 2.97
N TYR A 104 5.95 0.25 2.82
CA TYR A 104 5.25 -0.30 1.65
C TYR A 104 4.44 0.80 0.96
N LEU A 105 4.87 1.20 -0.23
CA LEU A 105 4.26 2.25 -1.03
C LEU A 105 3.74 1.66 -2.36
N GLY A 106 2.43 1.62 -2.54
CA GLY A 106 1.74 1.12 -3.73
C GLY A 106 0.67 0.08 -3.38
N SER A 107 -0.40 0.01 -4.17
CA SER A 107 -1.47 -0.96 -3.96
C SER A 107 -0.92 -2.40 -4.01
N TYR A 108 -1.32 -3.23 -3.04
CA TYR A 108 -0.83 -4.60 -2.82
C TYR A 108 0.69 -4.73 -2.58
N SER A 109 1.40 -3.65 -2.28
CA SER A 109 2.81 -3.75 -1.88
C SER A 109 2.94 -4.47 -0.53
N GLY A 110 3.88 -5.41 -0.44
CA GLY A 110 4.05 -6.25 0.76
C GLY A 110 2.85 -7.11 1.15
N TYR A 111 1.86 -7.30 0.25
CA TYR A 111 0.60 -7.99 0.55
C TYR A 111 0.79 -9.35 1.23
N GLY A 112 1.77 -10.14 0.77
CA GLY A 112 2.06 -11.47 1.30
C GLY A 112 3.00 -11.49 2.49
N ASN A 113 3.53 -10.37 2.99
CA ASN A 113 4.55 -10.41 4.04
C ASN A 113 3.93 -10.43 5.45
N LEU A 114 3.99 -11.58 6.15
CA LEU A 114 3.38 -11.77 7.47
C LEU A 114 4.21 -11.13 8.60
N GLU A 115 5.48 -11.52 8.72
CA GLU A 115 6.32 -11.21 9.90
C GLU A 115 7.60 -10.46 9.54
N GLY A 116 7.86 -10.24 8.25
CA GLY A 116 9.06 -9.58 7.77
C GLY A 116 9.20 -8.18 8.36
N LYS A 117 10.44 -7.82 8.70
CA LYS A 117 10.79 -6.55 9.31
C LYS A 117 11.80 -5.80 8.45
N LYS A 118 11.85 -4.47 8.58
CA LYS A 118 12.88 -3.62 7.94
C LYS A 118 12.89 -3.75 6.41
N ASN A 119 11.73 -3.94 5.79
CA ASN A 119 11.60 -4.02 4.33
C ASN A 119 11.18 -2.67 3.74
N VAL A 120 11.61 -2.40 2.51
CA VAL A 120 11.21 -1.21 1.73
C VAL A 120 10.68 -1.68 0.38
N PHE A 121 9.37 -1.62 0.16
CA PHE A 121 8.73 -2.02 -1.09
C PHE A 121 8.00 -0.84 -1.73
N ILE A 122 8.36 -0.53 -2.97
CA ILE A 122 7.84 0.62 -3.71
C ILE A 122 7.29 0.17 -5.07
N GLY A 123 6.04 0.53 -5.34
CA GLY A 123 5.26 0.31 -6.56
C GLY A 123 4.15 -0.77 -6.44
N TYR A 124 3.28 -0.84 -7.46
CA TYR A 124 2.14 -1.76 -7.51
C TYR A 124 2.59 -3.21 -7.35
N LYS A 125 2.05 -3.93 -6.36
CA LYS A 125 2.41 -5.33 -6.03
C LYS A 125 3.91 -5.56 -5.76
N SER A 126 4.67 -4.52 -5.41
CA SER A 126 6.08 -4.67 -5.05
C SER A 126 6.24 -5.52 -3.79
N GLY A 127 7.13 -6.50 -3.82
CA GLY A 127 7.33 -7.43 -2.70
C GLY A 127 6.13 -8.32 -2.38
N TYR A 128 5.16 -8.49 -3.30
CA TYR A 128 3.92 -9.24 -3.07
C TYR A 128 4.14 -10.66 -2.53
N TYR A 129 5.18 -11.34 -3.02
CA TYR A 129 5.53 -12.71 -2.60
C TYR A 129 6.64 -12.77 -1.54
N GLU A 130 7.18 -11.64 -1.10
CA GLU A 130 8.30 -11.62 -0.16
C GLU A 130 7.80 -11.96 1.26
N LYS A 131 8.53 -12.86 1.92
CA LYS A 131 8.23 -13.35 3.29
C LYS A 131 9.34 -13.00 4.28
N GLY A 132 10.49 -12.58 3.79
CA GLY A 132 11.68 -12.27 4.58
C GLY A 132 11.72 -10.84 5.13
N SER A 133 12.83 -10.56 5.80
CA SER A 133 13.20 -9.26 6.36
C SER A 133 14.37 -8.64 5.60
N ASN A 134 14.57 -7.33 5.80
CA ASN A 134 15.72 -6.58 5.30
C ASN A 134 15.85 -6.59 3.77
N LYS A 135 14.73 -6.45 3.05
CA LYS A 135 14.70 -6.41 1.57
C LYS A 135 14.28 -5.06 1.03
N LEU A 136 14.82 -4.69 -0.13
CA LEU A 136 14.38 -3.58 -0.96
C LEU A 136 13.78 -4.12 -2.25
N TYR A 137 12.57 -3.69 -2.60
CA TYR A 137 11.95 -3.96 -3.91
C TYR A 137 11.42 -2.65 -4.50
N ILE A 138 11.84 -2.32 -5.72
CA ILE A 138 11.21 -1.28 -6.55
C ILE A 138 10.70 -1.94 -7.82
N SER A 139 9.38 -2.07 -7.95
CA SER A 139 8.71 -2.78 -9.05
C SER A 139 7.25 -2.39 -9.16
N ASN A 140 6.66 -2.59 -10.34
CA ASN A 140 5.26 -2.27 -10.64
C ASN A 140 4.41 -3.51 -10.93
N SER A 141 4.84 -4.70 -10.49
CA SER A 141 4.09 -5.94 -10.62
C SER A 141 4.47 -6.95 -9.54
N ALA A 142 3.66 -8.00 -9.36
CA ALA A 142 4.02 -9.11 -8.48
C ALA A 142 5.12 -9.95 -9.14
N THR A 143 6.37 -9.75 -8.73
CA THR A 143 7.53 -10.42 -9.32
C THR A 143 8.57 -10.82 -8.27
N LYS A 144 9.32 -11.88 -8.55
CA LYS A 144 10.54 -12.25 -7.80
C LYS A 144 11.80 -11.56 -8.35
N ARG A 145 11.67 -10.83 -9.47
CA ARG A 145 12.75 -10.10 -10.17
C ARG A 145 12.31 -8.63 -10.34
N PRO A 146 12.28 -7.82 -9.27
CA PRO A 146 11.89 -6.41 -9.36
C PRO A 146 12.92 -5.61 -10.16
N LEU A 147 12.57 -4.44 -10.71
CA LEU A 147 13.53 -3.61 -11.46
C LEU A 147 14.78 -3.32 -10.60
N ILE A 148 14.57 -2.97 -9.33
CA ILE A 148 15.63 -2.85 -8.33
C ILE A 148 15.31 -3.79 -7.17
N TYR A 149 16.27 -4.64 -6.83
CA TYR A 149 16.25 -5.51 -5.65
C TYR A 149 17.39 -5.13 -4.73
N GLY A 150 17.19 -5.19 -3.42
CA GLY A 150 18.27 -5.10 -2.44
C GLY A 150 18.09 -6.04 -1.26
N ASP A 151 19.22 -6.37 -0.65
CA ASP A 151 19.31 -7.15 0.58
C ASP A 151 20.22 -6.39 1.56
N PHE A 152 19.61 -5.78 2.58
CA PHE A 152 20.34 -4.91 3.52
C PHE A 152 21.28 -5.70 4.42
N VAL A 153 21.02 -7.00 4.67
CA VAL A 153 21.94 -7.84 5.46
C VAL A 153 23.20 -8.16 4.65
N LYS A 154 23.04 -8.34 3.34
CA LYS A 154 24.16 -8.68 2.44
C LYS A 154 24.84 -7.45 1.85
N THR A 155 24.40 -6.25 2.20
CA THR A 155 24.85 -4.99 1.59
C THR A 155 24.82 -5.08 0.06
N LEU A 156 23.71 -5.59 -0.48
CA LEU A 156 23.57 -5.95 -1.89
C LEU A 156 22.48 -5.10 -2.55
N LEU A 157 22.82 -4.51 -3.70
CA LEU A 157 21.89 -3.88 -4.63
C LEU A 157 22.00 -4.56 -5.99
N LYS A 158 20.87 -4.95 -6.57
CA LYS A 158 20.77 -5.55 -7.91
C LYS A 158 19.82 -4.74 -8.77
N VAL A 159 20.25 -4.45 -10.00
CA VAL A 159 19.40 -3.90 -11.06
C VAL A 159 19.04 -5.05 -12.00
N ASN A 160 17.76 -5.42 -12.10
CA ASN A 160 17.30 -6.45 -13.03
C ASN A 160 16.92 -5.82 -14.37
N GLY A 161 17.92 -5.23 -15.03
CA GLY A 161 17.79 -4.51 -16.30
C GLY A 161 19.11 -3.83 -16.67
N THR A 162 19.07 -2.91 -17.63
CA THR A 162 20.23 -2.09 -18.02
C THR A 162 20.43 -0.95 -17.04
N LEU A 163 21.65 -0.75 -16.56
CA LEU A 163 22.06 0.45 -15.82
C LEU A 163 22.77 1.40 -16.78
N VAL A 164 22.19 2.58 -17.01
CA VAL A 164 22.80 3.66 -17.79
C VAL A 164 23.35 4.71 -16.83
N VAL A 165 24.60 5.12 -17.01
CA VAL A 165 25.28 6.17 -16.22
C VAL A 165 25.74 7.24 -17.20
N GLU A 166 25.05 8.39 -17.22
CA GLU A 166 25.30 9.49 -18.17
C GLU A 166 26.58 10.30 -17.86
N ASP A 167 27.11 10.16 -16.65
CA ASP A 167 28.31 10.85 -16.19
C ASP A 167 29.34 9.82 -15.68
N LEU A 168 29.88 9.97 -14.46
CA LEU A 168 30.97 9.14 -13.96
C LEU A 168 30.49 7.93 -13.15
N LEU A 169 30.91 6.73 -13.56
CA LEU A 169 30.91 5.54 -12.70
C LEU A 169 32.23 5.45 -11.91
N LYS A 170 32.20 5.81 -10.63
CA LYS A 170 33.39 5.75 -9.74
C LYS A 170 33.45 4.44 -8.96
N LEU A 171 34.50 3.65 -9.19
CA LEU A 171 34.79 2.44 -8.42
C LEU A 171 35.91 2.69 -7.41
N LYS A 172 35.69 2.35 -6.14
CA LYS A 172 36.73 2.44 -5.10
C LYS A 172 37.78 1.33 -5.32
N PRO A 173 39.08 1.67 -5.50
CA PRO A 173 40.10 0.65 -5.66
C PRO A 173 40.21 -0.26 -4.44
N LYS A 174 40.16 -1.59 -4.65
CA LYS A 174 40.29 -2.58 -3.58
C LYS A 174 41.72 -3.10 -3.48
N LYS A 175 42.21 -3.24 -2.25
CA LYS A 175 43.55 -3.78 -1.96
C LYS A 175 43.68 -5.23 -2.43
N GLU A 176 42.61 -6.00 -2.24
CA GLU A 176 42.52 -7.41 -2.56
C GLU A 176 41.30 -7.64 -3.47
N ALA A 177 41.41 -8.65 -4.33
CA ALA A 177 40.30 -9.08 -5.17
C ALA A 177 39.15 -9.61 -4.29
N PRO A 178 37.88 -9.48 -4.72
CA PRO A 178 36.78 -10.17 -4.08
C PRO A 178 37.08 -11.67 -3.91
N GLU A 179 36.87 -12.18 -2.69
CA GLU A 179 37.21 -13.57 -2.30
C GLU A 179 36.32 -14.61 -2.99
N TYR A 180 35.03 -14.28 -3.16
CA TYR A 180 34.02 -15.15 -3.78
C TYR A 180 33.26 -14.42 -4.89
N PRO A 181 33.91 -14.07 -6.01
CA PRO A 181 33.27 -13.37 -7.11
C PRO A 181 32.33 -14.32 -7.87
N SER A 182 31.15 -13.82 -8.22
CA SER A 182 30.34 -14.43 -9.28
C SER A 182 30.91 -14.07 -10.65
N GLU A 183 30.65 -14.88 -11.68
CA GLU A 183 31.00 -14.51 -13.05
C GLU A 183 30.44 -13.13 -13.43
N GLY A 184 31.25 -12.33 -14.14
CA GLY A 184 30.93 -10.95 -14.50
C GLY A 184 31.16 -9.93 -13.39
N THR A 185 31.63 -10.33 -12.20
CA THR A 185 32.03 -9.37 -11.16
C THR A 185 33.17 -8.50 -11.67
N ILE A 186 33.04 -7.18 -11.53
CA ILE A 186 34.06 -6.20 -11.91
C ILE A 186 34.58 -5.49 -10.65
N TYR A 187 35.88 -5.25 -10.55
CA TYR A 187 36.47 -4.39 -9.51
C TYR A 187 37.67 -3.59 -10.04
N MET A 188 37.98 -2.50 -9.36
CA MET A 188 39.17 -1.69 -9.60
C MET A 188 40.30 -2.15 -8.67
N ASP A 189 41.43 -2.57 -9.22
CA ASP A 189 42.56 -3.09 -8.46
C ASP A 189 43.45 -1.94 -7.95
N LYS A 190 43.71 -1.89 -6.64
CA LYS A 190 44.46 -0.78 -6.03
C LYS A 190 45.94 -0.77 -6.41
N LYS A 191 46.55 -1.93 -6.66
CA LYS A 191 47.99 -2.07 -6.94
C LYS A 191 48.29 -1.71 -8.40
N THR A 192 47.52 -2.30 -9.31
CA THR A 192 47.71 -2.15 -10.76
C THR A 192 46.99 -0.92 -11.34
N LYS A 193 45.99 -0.38 -10.63
CA LYS A 193 45.09 0.66 -11.15
C LYS A 193 44.29 0.22 -12.37
N GLU A 194 44.10 -1.09 -12.53
CA GLU A 194 43.38 -1.68 -13.65
C GLU A 194 41.96 -2.09 -13.26
N LEU A 195 41.06 -2.01 -14.23
CA LEU A 195 39.73 -2.59 -14.12
C LEU A 195 39.81 -4.09 -14.45
N LYS A 196 39.28 -4.93 -13.55
CA LYS A 196 39.34 -6.39 -13.69
C LYS A 196 37.95 -7.00 -13.65
N VAL A 197 37.72 -8.02 -14.49
CA VAL A 197 36.49 -8.82 -14.55
C VAL A 197 36.78 -10.29 -14.24
N TYR A 198 35.90 -10.93 -13.49
CA TYR A 198 35.97 -12.36 -13.19
C TYR A 198 35.23 -13.19 -14.24
N ASN A 199 35.91 -14.13 -14.89
CA ASN A 199 35.33 -14.97 -15.95
C ASN A 199 34.78 -16.32 -15.45
N GLY A 200 34.49 -16.44 -14.15
CA GLY A 200 34.08 -17.69 -13.52
C GLY A 200 35.24 -18.59 -13.07
N LYS A 201 36.50 -18.27 -13.45
CA LYS A 201 37.70 -19.03 -13.02
C LYS A 201 38.83 -18.11 -12.53
N THR A 202 39.13 -17.07 -13.29
CA THR A 202 40.27 -16.17 -13.06
C THR A 202 39.89 -14.72 -13.30
N TRP A 203 40.65 -13.80 -12.72
CA TRP A 203 40.54 -12.36 -13.01
C TRP A 203 41.24 -12.03 -14.33
N LYS A 204 40.57 -11.23 -15.17
CA LYS A 204 41.10 -10.69 -16.43
C LYS A 204 41.07 -9.17 -16.37
N THR A 205 42.14 -8.55 -16.86
CA THR A 205 42.19 -7.10 -17.04
C THR A 205 41.33 -6.71 -18.25
N ILE A 206 40.47 -5.71 -18.07
CA ILE A 206 39.74 -5.07 -19.17
C ILE A 206 40.73 -4.12 -19.83
N MET A 207 41.34 -4.58 -20.92
CA MET A 207 42.21 -3.75 -21.74
C MET A 207 41.33 -2.89 -22.64
N PHE A 208 41.51 -1.57 -22.58
CA PHE A 208 41.01 -0.70 -23.63
C PHE A 208 41.89 -0.95 -24.86
N LYS A 209 41.30 -1.32 -25.99
CA LYS A 209 42.03 -1.25 -27.26
C LYS A 209 42.22 0.23 -27.55
N GLU A 210 43.48 0.63 -27.70
CA GLU A 210 43.85 1.93 -28.27
C GLU A 210 43.37 2.04 -29.72
#